data_AF-A0A6N9PQ45-F1
#
_entry.id   AF-A0A6N9PQ45-F1
#
_cell.length_a   1.000
_cell.length_b   1.000
_cell.length_c   1.000
_cell.angle_alpha   90.00
_cell.angle_beta   90.00
_cell.angle_gamma   90.00
#
_symmetry.space_group_name_H-M   'P 1'
#
loop_
_entity.id
_entity.type
_entity.pdbx_description
1 polymer ?
#
loop_
_entity_poly.entity_id
_entity_poly.type
_entity_poly.pdbx_seq_one_letter_code
_entity_poly.pdbx_strand_id
1 'polypeptide(L)'
;MKELWNTAQLIFIAIGGWLGYFLGGCDGLLYALIAFVVIDYITGVMCAGADHQLSSEVGFRGICRKVLIFLLVGVANILDANIIGAGCVLRTAVIFFYLSNEGVSLLENAGHLGLPIPKKMKDILAQLHDRSESDGKENDENGD
;
A
#
# COMPACT_ATOMS: atom_id res chain seq x y z
N MET A 1 -26.70 7.39 23.98
CA MET A 1 -25.32 6.84 23.85
C MET A 1 -25.28 5.45 23.23
N LYS A 2 -26.05 4.46 23.72
CA LYS A 2 -26.11 3.12 23.10
C LYS A 2 -26.58 3.13 21.64
N GLU A 3 -27.59 3.94 21.32
CA GLU A 3 -28.06 4.16 19.94
C GLU A 3 -26.95 4.69 19.01
N LEU A 4 -26.19 5.71 19.44
CA LEU A 4 -25.08 6.27 18.66
C LEU A 4 -23.95 5.26 18.44
N TRP A 5 -23.64 4.46 19.46
CA TRP A 5 -22.63 3.40 19.38
C TRP A 5 -23.06 2.29 18.42
N ASN A 6 -24.30 1.83 18.51
CA ASN A 6 -24.85 0.81 17.62
C ASN A 6 -24.91 1.30 16.18
N THR A 7 -25.32 2.54 15.95
CA THR A 7 -25.34 3.15 14.60
C THR A 7 -23.93 3.23 14.02
N ALA A 8 -22.93 3.64 14.81
CA ALA A 8 -21.55 3.66 14.36
C ALA A 8 -21.05 2.24 13.99
N GLN A 9 -21.32 1.24 14.83
CA GLN A 9 -20.98 -0.16 14.53
C GLN A 9 -21.65 -0.64 13.23
N LEU A 10 -22.91 -0.30 13.01
CA LEU A 10 -23.65 -0.65 11.80
C LEU A 10 -23.00 -0.06 10.55
N ILE A 11 -22.58 1.21 10.61
CA ILE A 11 -21.88 1.87 9.51
C ILE A 11 -20.53 1.17 9.24
N PHE A 12 -19.75 0.86 10.27
CA PHE A 12 -18.48 0.15 10.10
C PHE A 12 -18.66 -1.25 9.52
N ILE A 13 -19.68 -1.99 9.95
CA ILE A 13 -19.99 -3.32 9.41
C ILE A 13 -20.42 -3.22 7.95
N ALA A 14 -21.27 -2.25 7.60
CA ALA A 14 -21.73 -2.05 6.23
C ALA A 14 -20.57 -1.67 5.29
N ILE A 15 -19.74 -0.72 5.72
CA ILE A 15 -18.55 -0.31 4.95
C ILE A 15 -17.57 -1.47 4.86
N GLY A 16 -17.27 -2.16 5.96
CA GLY A 16 -16.34 -3.29 5.97
C GLY A 16 -16.83 -4.46 5.10
N GLY A 17 -18.12 -4.77 5.14
CA GLY A 17 -18.74 -5.78 4.29
C GLY A 17 -18.66 -5.41 2.80
N TRP A 18 -18.98 -4.16 2.47
CA TRP A 18 -18.83 -3.65 1.10
C TRP A 18 -17.37 -3.68 0.63
N LEU A 19 -16.44 -3.22 1.48
CA LEU A 19 -15.01 -3.19 1.16
C LEU A 19 -14.47 -4.61 0.94
N GLY A 20 -14.85 -5.55 1.78
CA GLY A 20 -14.49 -6.96 1.65
C GLY A 20 -15.00 -7.56 0.33
N TYR A 21 -16.24 -7.23 -0.06
CA TYR A 21 -16.78 -7.62 -1.37
C TYR A 21 -16.01 -6.98 -2.53
N PHE A 22 -15.78 -5.66 -2.47
CA PHE A 22 -15.07 -4.89 -3.50
C PHE A 22 -13.65 -5.42 -3.73
N LEU A 23 -12.94 -5.75 -2.65
CA LEU A 23 -11.58 -6.28 -2.70
C LEU A 23 -11.51 -7.77 -3.10
N GLY A 24 -12.65 -8.44 -3.32
CA GLY A 24 -12.68 -9.85 -3.75
C GLY A 24 -12.56 -10.87 -2.64
N GLY A 25 -12.90 -10.48 -1.40
CA GLY A 25 -12.87 -11.33 -0.21
C GLY A 25 -11.61 -11.14 0.65
N CYS A 26 -11.67 -11.68 1.87
CA CYS A 26 -10.59 -11.62 2.86
C CYS A 26 -9.82 -12.96 2.89
N ASP A 27 -8.97 -13.18 1.90
CA ASP A 27 -8.07 -14.34 1.87
C ASP A 27 -6.65 -13.99 2.35
N GLY A 28 -5.80 -15.01 2.44
CA GLY A 28 -4.43 -14.88 2.94
C GLY A 28 -3.57 -13.87 2.18
N LEU A 29 -3.79 -13.67 0.88
CA LEU A 29 -3.03 -12.70 0.09
C LEU A 29 -3.43 -11.27 0.45
N LEU A 30 -4.73 -11.01 0.58
CA LEU A 30 -5.20 -9.70 1.02
C LEU A 30 -4.73 -9.40 2.46
N TYR A 31 -4.78 -10.40 3.36
CA TYR A 31 -4.25 -10.25 4.72
C TYR A 31 -2.74 -9.96 4.74
N ALA A 32 -1.96 -10.63 3.89
CA ALA A 32 -0.53 -10.35 3.75
C ALA A 32 -0.28 -8.91 3.29
N LEU A 33 -1.03 -8.43 2.28
CA LEU A 33 -0.90 -7.06 1.80
C LEU A 33 -1.24 -6.04 2.89
N ILE A 34 -2.34 -6.24 3.63
CA ILE A 34 -2.71 -5.37 4.75
C ILE A 34 -1.60 -5.34 5.80
N ALA A 35 -1.05 -6.51 6.18
CA ALA A 35 0.03 -6.58 7.16
C ALA A 35 1.26 -5.82 6.69
N PHE A 36 1.69 -5.99 5.43
CA PHE A 36 2.83 -5.27 4.86
C PHE A 36 2.61 -3.75 4.86
N VAL A 37 1.45 -3.29 4.39
CA VAL A 37 1.11 -1.86 4.35
C VAL A 37 1.13 -1.23 5.75
N VAL A 38 0.59 -1.94 6.76
CA VAL A 38 0.55 -1.48 8.16
C VAL A 38 1.95 -1.45 8.76
N ILE A 39 2.73 -2.53 8.61
CA ILE A 39 4.09 -2.60 9.14
C ILE A 39 4.96 -1.53 8.49
N ASP A 40 4.91 -1.41 7.16
CA ASP A 40 5.65 -0.38 6.43
C ASP A 40 5.29 1.03 6.92
N TYR A 41 4.00 1.31 7.17
CA TYR A 41 3.57 2.60 7.68
C TYR A 41 4.15 2.89 9.06
N ILE A 42 4.10 1.90 9.96
CA ILE A 42 4.68 2.03 11.30
C ILE A 42 6.19 2.26 11.20
N THR A 43 6.91 1.50 10.37
CA THR A 43 8.35 1.67 10.20
C THR A 43 8.72 3.01 9.56
N GLY A 44 7.94 3.48 8.59
CA GLY A 44 8.13 4.79 7.97
C GLY A 44 7.91 5.94 8.96
N VAL A 45 6.90 5.82 9.83
CA VAL A 45 6.69 6.80 10.92
C VAL A 45 7.83 6.76 11.94
N MET A 46 8.33 5.57 12.29
CA MET A 46 9.50 5.44 13.17
C MET A 46 10.75 6.09 12.56
N CYS A 47 10.98 5.88 11.27
CA CYS A 47 12.08 6.48 10.50
C CYS A 47 11.98 8.02 10.51
N ALA A 48 10.82 8.57 10.15
CA ALA A 48 10.59 10.02 10.16
C ALA A 48 10.71 10.64 11.57
N GLY A 49 10.34 9.88 12.60
CA GLY A 49 10.54 10.26 14.00
C GLY A 49 12.01 10.29 14.41
N ALA A 50 12.80 9.30 13.99
CA ALA A 50 14.24 9.25 14.23
C ALA A 50 14.99 10.41 13.55
N ASP A 51 14.53 10.82 12.36
CA ASP A 51 15.12 11.92 11.60
C ASP A 51 14.59 13.32 12.02
N HIS A 52 13.71 13.40 13.03
CA HIS A 52 13.01 14.62 13.46
C HIS A 52 12.25 15.36 12.33
N GLN A 53 11.94 14.68 11.22
CA GLN A 53 11.23 15.22 10.06
C GLN A 53 9.77 14.75 10.01
N LEU A 54 9.07 14.84 11.14
CA LEU A 54 7.66 14.50 11.22
C LEU A 54 6.82 15.60 10.54
N SER A 55 6.73 15.56 9.22
CA SER A 55 5.78 16.36 8.45
C SER A 55 4.49 15.57 8.24
N SER A 56 3.36 16.13 8.70
CA SER A 56 2.03 15.56 8.47
C SER A 56 1.67 15.49 6.99
N GLU A 57 2.24 16.36 6.16
CA GLU A 57 2.03 16.39 4.71
C GLU A 57 2.67 15.17 4.03
N VAL A 58 3.87 14.79 4.47
CA VAL A 58 4.57 13.58 4.01
C VAL A 58 3.81 12.33 4.46
N GLY A 59 3.37 12.30 5.73
CA GLY A 59 2.56 11.20 6.25
C GLY A 59 1.22 11.02 5.51
N PHE A 60 0.53 12.12 5.20
CA PHE A 60 -0.71 12.09 4.44
C PHE A 60 -0.49 11.57 3.01
N ARG A 61 0.57 12.03 2.33
CA ARG A 61 0.93 11.52 0.99
C ARG A 61 1.20 10.02 1.00
N GLY A 62 1.85 9.50 2.05
CA GLY A 62 2.07 8.07 2.25
C GLY A 62 0.77 7.28 2.42
N ILE A 63 -0.16 7.75 3.26
CA ILE A 63 -1.46 7.11 3.46
C ILE A 63 -2.29 7.13 2.17
N CYS A 64 -2.32 8.25 1.45
CA CYS A 64 -3.02 8.35 0.17
C CYS A 64 -2.52 7.31 -0.83
N ARG A 65 -1.20 7.14 -0.96
CA ARG A 65 -0.61 6.11 -1.83
C ARG A 65 -1.07 4.70 -1.44
N LYS A 66 -1.13 4.40 -0.13
CA LYS A 66 -1.60 3.11 0.39
C LYS A 66 -3.08 2.87 0.14
N VAL A 67 -3.93 3.89 0.21
CA VAL A 67 -5.34 3.78 -0.17
C VAL A 67 -5.49 3.46 -1.66
N LEU A 68 -4.68 4.07 -2.53
CA LEU A 68 -4.71 3.79 -3.98
C LEU A 68 -4.39 2.32 -4.30
N ILE A 69 -3.50 1.67 -3.52
CA ILE A 69 -3.20 0.24 -3.66
C ILE A 69 -4.49 -0.58 -3.53
N PHE A 70 -5.26 -0.37 -2.47
CA PHE A 70 -6.50 -1.13 -2.25
C PHE A 70 -7.57 -0.81 -3.30
N LEU A 71 -7.62 0.43 -3.81
CA LEU A 71 -8.52 0.77 -4.92
C LEU A 71 -8.15 -0.01 -6.19
N LEU A 72 -6.86 -0.11 -6.52
CA LEU A 72 -6.41 -0.86 -7.69
C LEU A 72 -6.65 -2.37 -7.54
N VAL A 73 -6.48 -2.93 -6.34
CA VAL A 73 -6.84 -4.32 -6.04
C VAL A 73 -8.34 -4.55 -6.27
N GLY A 74 -9.20 -3.65 -5.82
CA GLY A 74 -10.65 -3.77 -6.03
C GLY A 74 -11.06 -3.61 -7.50
N VAL A 75 -10.42 -2.70 -8.24
CA VAL A 75 -10.63 -2.58 -9.70
C VAL A 75 -10.22 -3.88 -10.40
N ALA A 76 -9.06 -4.45 -10.05
CA ALA A 76 -8.59 -5.72 -10.60
C ALA A 76 -9.56 -6.86 -10.29
N ASN A 77 -10.13 -6.90 -9.08
CA ASN A 77 -11.18 -7.86 -8.72
C ASN A 77 -12.45 -7.69 -9.57
N ILE A 78 -12.90 -6.45 -9.81
CA ILE A 78 -14.07 -6.19 -10.67
C ILE A 78 -13.81 -6.67 -12.10
N LEU A 79 -12.61 -6.39 -12.65
CA LEU A 79 -12.19 -6.85 -13.97
C LEU A 79 -12.20 -8.37 -14.08
N ASP A 80 -11.60 -9.04 -13.09
CA ASP A 80 -11.57 -10.49 -12.98
C ASP A 80 -12.99 -11.09 -12.96
N ALA A 81 -13.87 -10.53 -12.11
CA ALA A 81 -15.22 -11.05 -11.90
C ALA A 81 -16.20 -10.75 -13.05
N ASN A 82 -16.07 -9.59 -13.72
CA ASN A 82 -17.08 -9.12 -14.68
C ASN A 82 -16.62 -9.17 -16.15
N ILE A 83 -15.31 -9.12 -16.42
CA ILE A 83 -14.79 -9.03 -17.79
C ILE A 83 -14.06 -10.30 -18.20
N ILE A 84 -13.14 -10.79 -17.36
CA ILE A 84 -12.24 -11.87 -17.74
C ILE A 84 -12.87 -13.24 -17.51
N GLY A 85 -13.61 -13.41 -16.41
CA GLY A 85 -14.25 -14.68 -16.08
C GLY A 85 -13.26 -15.81 -15.74
N ALA A 86 -11.98 -15.50 -15.53
CA ALA A 86 -10.91 -16.48 -15.27
C ALA A 86 -10.60 -16.68 -13.77
N GLY A 87 -11.50 -16.28 -12.86
CA GLY A 87 -11.26 -16.36 -11.42
C GLY A 87 -10.53 -15.12 -10.91
N CYS A 88 -9.50 -15.28 -10.08
CA CYS A 88 -8.87 -14.18 -9.31
C CYS A 88 -7.46 -13.79 -9.82
N VAL A 89 -7.17 -13.97 -11.10
CA VAL A 89 -5.80 -13.89 -11.64
C VAL A 89 -5.26 -12.46 -11.59
N LEU A 90 -5.98 -11.46 -12.11
CA LEU A 90 -5.50 -10.08 -12.08
C LEU A 90 -5.42 -9.54 -10.67
N ARG A 91 -6.43 -9.80 -9.85
CA ARG A 91 -6.45 -9.43 -8.43
C ARG A 91 -5.21 -9.95 -7.72
N THR A 92 -4.88 -11.23 -7.93
CA THR A 92 -3.69 -11.86 -7.35
C THR A 92 -2.40 -11.20 -7.85
N ALA A 93 -2.29 -10.95 -9.15
CA ALA A 93 -1.12 -10.29 -9.73
C ALA A 93 -0.91 -8.88 -9.16
N VAL A 94 -1.97 -8.08 -9.04
CA VAL A 94 -1.93 -6.73 -8.47
C VAL A 94 -1.56 -6.77 -6.98
N ILE A 95 -2.10 -7.73 -6.22
CA ILE A 95 -1.70 -7.92 -4.81
C ILE A 95 -0.22 -8.25 -4.71
N PHE A 96 0.31 -9.20 -5.50
CA PHE A 96 1.73 -9.55 -5.47
C PHE A 96 2.64 -8.40 -5.88
N PHE A 97 2.23 -7.61 -6.87
CA PHE A 97 2.95 -6.42 -7.29
C PHE A 97 3.10 -5.43 -6.12
N TYR A 98 1.98 -5.07 -5.48
CA TYR A 98 2.03 -4.11 -4.37
C TYR A 98 2.60 -4.69 -3.08
N LEU A 99 2.47 -5.99 -2.84
CA LEU A 99 3.15 -6.66 -1.74
C LEU A 99 4.67 -6.55 -1.90
N SER A 100 5.17 -6.68 -3.13
CA SER A 100 6.59 -6.49 -3.45
C SER A 100 7.03 -5.04 -3.25
N ASN A 101 6.20 -4.06 -3.66
CA ASN A 101 6.49 -2.63 -3.46
C ASN A 101 6.56 -2.25 -1.97
N GLU A 102 5.59 -2.69 -1.17
CA GLU A 102 5.60 -2.45 0.28
C GLU A 102 6.73 -3.22 0.96
N GLY A 103 7.09 -4.42 0.46
CA GLY A 103 8.26 -5.15 0.95
C GLY A 103 9.59 -4.44 0.69
N VAL A 104 9.73 -3.80 -0.47
CA VAL A 104 10.88 -2.95 -0.81
C VAL A 104 10.96 -1.73 0.12
N SER A 105 9.85 -1.02 0.30
CA SER A 105 9.75 0.13 1.22
C SER A 105 10.08 -0.27 2.67
N LEU A 106 9.58 -1.42 3.12
CA LEU A 106 9.85 -1.94 4.46
C LEU A 106 11.33 -2.25 4.67
N LEU A 107 12.00 -2.84 3.68
CA LEU A 107 13.44 -3.10 3.73
C LEU A 107 14.24 -1.80 3.77
N GLU A 108 13.85 -0.78 3.01
CA GLU A 108 14.47 0.54 3.05
C GLU A 108 14.36 1.16 4.45
N ASN A 109 13.14 1.22 5.00
CA ASN A 109 12.87 1.71 6.34
C ASN A 109 13.66 0.95 7.41
N ALA A 110 13.70 -0.38 7.33
CA ALA A 110 14.46 -1.23 8.26
C ALA A 110 15.97 -0.94 8.19
N GLY A 111 16.52 -0.79 6.98
CA GLY A 111 17.93 -0.42 6.78
C GLY A 111 18.26 0.95 7.36
N HIS A 112 17.35 1.92 7.25
CA HIS A 112 17.50 3.25 7.82
C HIS A 112 17.46 3.23 9.35
N LEU A 113 16.60 2.39 9.94
CA LEU A 113 16.52 2.16 11.38
C LEU A 113 17.70 1.34 11.96
N GLY A 114 18.70 0.98 11.14
CA GLY A 114 19.94 0.35 11.59
C GLY A 114 19.99 -1.17 11.46
N LEU A 115 19.02 -1.78 10.78
CA LEU A 115 19.07 -3.22 10.50
C LEU A 115 20.18 -3.50 9.46
N PRO A 116 21.10 -4.46 9.70
CA PRO A 116 22.25 -4.68 8.83
C PRO A 116 21.82 -5.31 7.50
N ILE A 117 21.69 -4.48 6.46
CA ILE A 117 21.38 -4.90 5.09
C ILE A 117 22.67 -4.93 4.27
N PRO A 118 22.95 -6.01 3.50
CA PRO A 118 24.12 -6.10 2.64
C PRO A 118 24.20 -4.93 1.65
N LYS A 119 25.39 -4.35 1.46
CA LYS A 119 25.61 -3.17 0.60
C LYS A 119 24.99 -3.31 -0.80
N LYS A 120 25.18 -4.46 -1.44
CA LYS A 120 24.59 -4.75 -2.77
C LYS A 120 23.07 -4.62 -2.81
N MET A 121 22.39 -5.00 -1.73
CA MET A 121 20.93 -4.90 -1.64
C MET A 121 20.50 -3.45 -1.40
N LYS A 122 21.24 -2.70 -0.57
CA LYS A 122 21.03 -1.25 -0.38
C LYS A 122 21.22 -0.47 -1.68
N ASP A 123 22.23 -0.81 -2.49
CA ASP A 123 22.49 -0.15 -3.77
C ASP A 123 21.37 -0.41 -4.79
N ILE A 124 20.81 -1.63 -4.81
CA ILE A 124 19.67 -1.97 -5.66
C ILE A 124 18.40 -1.23 -5.23
N LEU A 125 18.14 -1.17 -3.92
CA LEU A 125 16.99 -0.44 -3.35
C LEU A 125 17.07 1.06 -3.70
N ALA A 126 18.26 1.68 -3.55
CA ALA A 126 18.47 3.07 -3.93
C ALA A 126 18.23 3.33 -5.43
N GLN A 127 18.71 2.43 -6.31
CA GLN A 127 18.45 2.55 -7.75
C GLN A 127 16.98 2.40 -8.13
N LEU A 128 16.22 1.57 -7.40
CA LEU A 128 14.77 1.44 -7.58
C LEU A 128 14.04 2.73 -7.14
N HIS A 129 14.48 3.33 -6.03
CA HIS A 129 13.94 4.60 -5.54
C HIS A 129 14.17 5.73 -6.56
N ASP A 130 15.41 5.92 -7.02
CA ASP A 130 15.77 6.96 -7.99
C ASP A 130 14.97 6.86 -9.29
N ARG A 131 14.75 5.64 -9.81
CA ARG A 131 13.90 5.41 -11.00
C ARG A 131 12.44 5.80 -10.76
N SER A 132 11.90 5.46 -9.59
CA SER A 132 10.50 5.76 -9.27
C SER A 132 10.22 7.27 -9.12
N GLU A 133 11.20 8.08 -8.69
CA GLU A 133 11.08 9.54 -8.68
C GLU A 133 11.29 10.19 -10.06
N SER A 134 12.13 9.59 -10.92
CA SER A 134 12.41 10.13 -12.26
C SER A 134 11.28 9.86 -13.26
N ASP A 135 10.65 8.68 -13.21
CA ASP A 135 9.45 8.36 -14.02
C ASP A 135 8.24 9.27 -13.68
N GLY A 136 8.24 9.87 -12.48
CA GLY A 136 7.23 10.85 -12.06
C GLY A 136 7.45 12.26 -12.61
N LYS A 137 8.66 12.61 -13.06
CA LYS A 137 9.00 13.94 -13.60
C LYS A 137 8.97 14.01 -15.13
N GLU A 138 9.22 12.90 -15.83
CA GLU A 138 9.17 12.86 -17.30
C GLU A 138 7.74 13.02 -17.89
N ASN A 139 6.69 12.84 -17.08
CA ASN A 139 5.30 13.01 -17.52
C ASN A 139 4.77 14.45 -17.43
N ASP A 140 5.51 15.39 -16.82
CA ASP A 140 5.10 16.80 -16.69
C ASP A 140 5.79 17.73 -17.73
N GLU A 141 6.81 17.25 -18.47
CA GLU A 141 7.55 18.10 -19.43
C GLU A 141 7.17 17.90 -20.91
N ASN A 142 6.24 16.98 -21.24
CA ASN A 142 5.80 16.73 -22.63
C ASN A 142 4.32 17.03 -22.91
N GLY A 143 3.71 17.89 -22.09
CA GLY A 143 2.34 18.38 -22.29
C GLY A 143 2.30 19.87 -22.68
N ASP A 144 2.80 20.21 -23.88
CA ASP A 144 2.50 21.47 -24.58
C ASP A 144 2.06 21.15 -26.02
#